data_AF-A0AAU2N8T4-F1
#
_entry.id   AF-A0AAU2N8T4-F1
#
_cell.length_a   1.000
_cell.length_b   1.000
_cell.length_c   1.000
_cell.angle_alpha   90.00
_cell.angle_beta   90.00
_cell.angle_gamma   90.00
#
_symmetry.space_group_name_H-M   'P 1'
#
loop_
_entity.id
_entity.type
_entity.pdbx_description
1 polymer ?
#
loop_
_entity_poly.entity_id
_entity_poly.type
_entity_poly.pdbx_seq_one_letter_code
_entity_poly.pdbx_strand_id
1 'polypeptide(L)'
;MHQKRSYGRVVVVSTLVGCLEVALTVVVAVLYVQTQPPPDRAPDYAEIGGSLVGLAPLTGVVSFLLSLVLVLPAVALADLLGRLIGRHAAWWSAPLIVAALLAPLVFGVAAYNDAQTRGTLVFWASATASLSAGALIALPRFEGLLGRVALWGTAVVAGTGLFGALGLAVGLLPAYEPPRIGPQTMVGAWFDHTGNTLVFTSDGRVTASGVGGRAAVDHPSDPSPSCSGSGTWSYESGRDVWAQKVRVDVPGCSWPAWGVDGTAREPRIHQHIGGPGSGELYRLRKASGGS
;
A
#
# COMPACT_ATOMS: atom_id res chain seq x y z
N MET A 1 -10.83 12.76 -47.38
CA MET A 1 -9.38 12.62 -47.13
C MET A 1 -9.15 11.55 -46.07
N HIS A 2 -8.49 10.45 -46.42
CA HIS A 2 -8.22 9.33 -45.51
C HIS A 2 -6.92 9.63 -44.74
N GLN A 3 -7.04 10.25 -43.56
CA GLN A 3 -5.88 10.55 -42.71
C GLN A 3 -5.22 9.21 -42.33
N LYS A 4 -3.99 8.95 -42.83
CA LYS A 4 -3.22 7.74 -42.51
C LYS A 4 -3.00 7.69 -41.00
N ARG A 5 -3.37 6.57 -40.37
CA ARG A 5 -3.20 6.37 -38.94
C ARG A 5 -1.71 6.24 -38.62
N SER A 6 -1.19 7.12 -37.77
CA SER A 6 0.15 6.97 -37.20
C SER A 6 0.08 5.99 -36.03
N TYR A 7 0.59 4.77 -36.23
CA TYR A 7 0.72 3.78 -35.16
C TYR A 7 1.71 4.22 -34.07
N GLY A 8 2.71 5.03 -34.42
CA GLY A 8 3.58 5.66 -33.42
C GLY A 8 2.81 6.52 -32.43
N ARG A 9 1.77 7.24 -32.88
CA ARG A 9 0.89 8.00 -31.98
C ARG A 9 0.11 7.10 -31.03
N VAL A 10 -0.36 5.94 -31.49
CA VAL A 10 -1.07 4.98 -30.65
C VAL A 10 -0.18 4.54 -29.49
N VAL A 11 1.05 4.12 -29.80
CA VAL A 11 2.03 3.68 -28.79
C VAL A 11 2.35 4.79 -27.79
N VAL A 12 2.62 6.01 -28.25
CA VAL A 12 2.96 7.13 -27.36
C VAL A 12 1.78 7.49 -26.44
N VAL A 13 0.55 7.56 -26.97
CA VAL A 13 -0.63 7.88 -26.17
C VAL A 13 -0.95 6.78 -25.16
N SER A 14 -0.91 5.50 -25.56
CA SER A 14 -1.19 4.41 -24.63
C SER A 14 -0.10 4.26 -23.57
N THR A 15 1.17 4.52 -23.91
CA THR A 15 2.28 4.56 -22.95
C THR A 15 2.05 5.65 -21.91
N LEU A 16 1.66 6.85 -22.35
CA LEU A 16 1.34 7.95 -21.45
C LEU A 16 0.17 7.61 -20.51
N VAL A 17 -0.89 6.97 -21.02
CA VAL A 17 -2.02 6.50 -20.21
C VAL A 17 -1.54 5.52 -19.14
N GLY A 18 -0.72 4.53 -19.51
CA GLY A 18 -0.15 3.58 -18.54
C GLY A 18 0.67 4.26 -17.45
N CYS A 19 1.52 5.23 -17.79
CA CYS A 19 2.26 6.02 -16.79
C CYS A 19 1.33 6.79 -15.85
N LEU A 20 0.25 7.39 -16.37
CA LEU A 20 -0.73 8.13 -15.58
C LEU A 20 -1.55 7.22 -14.65
N GLU A 21 -1.91 6.03 -15.10
CA GLU A 21 -2.59 5.03 -14.26
C GLU A 21 -1.71 4.58 -13.09
N VAL A 22 -0.42 4.36 -13.33
CA VAL A 22 0.53 4.04 -12.25
C VAL A 22 0.67 5.20 -11.28
N ALA A 23 0.81 6.44 -11.78
CA ALA A 23 0.87 7.62 -10.91
C ALA A 23 -0.40 7.77 -10.06
N LEU A 24 -1.59 7.56 -10.64
CA LEU A 24 -2.86 7.57 -9.92
C LEU A 24 -2.90 6.48 -8.84
N THR A 25 -2.45 5.26 -9.17
CA THR A 25 -2.39 4.13 -8.24
C THR A 25 -1.48 4.44 -7.06
N VAL A 26 -0.32 5.06 -7.30
CA VAL A 26 0.60 5.50 -6.23
C VAL A 26 -0.08 6.52 -5.32
N VAL A 27 -0.76 7.52 -5.87
CA VAL A 27 -1.50 8.52 -5.07
C VAL A 27 -2.56 7.85 -4.20
N VAL A 28 -3.37 6.96 -4.76
CA VAL A 28 -4.40 6.23 -4.03
C VAL A 28 -3.79 5.34 -2.94
N ALA A 29 -2.69 4.65 -3.23
CA ALA A 29 -1.98 3.81 -2.27
C ALA A 29 -1.44 4.64 -1.10
N VAL A 30 -0.84 5.81 -1.37
CA VAL A 30 -0.37 6.73 -0.33
C VAL A 30 -1.53 7.20 0.56
N LEU A 31 -2.64 7.63 -0.05
CA LEU A 31 -3.84 8.03 0.70
C LEU A 31 -4.38 6.88 1.55
N TYR A 32 -4.42 5.67 1.00
CA TYR A 32 -4.86 4.48 1.73
C TYR A 32 -3.95 4.16 2.91
N VAL A 33 -2.62 4.19 2.74
CA VAL A 33 -1.66 3.93 3.83
C VAL A 33 -1.85 4.91 4.98
N GLN A 34 -2.20 6.17 4.73
CA GLN A 34 -2.50 7.15 5.79
C GLN A 34 -3.75 6.79 6.63
N THR A 35 -4.63 5.94 6.11
CA THR A 35 -5.81 5.43 6.85
C THR A 35 -5.51 4.14 7.63
N GLN A 36 -4.32 3.56 7.44
CA GLN A 36 -3.91 2.31 8.09
C GLN A 36 -3.01 2.59 9.30
N PRO A 37 -2.92 1.65 10.26
CA PRO A 37 -1.95 1.73 11.34
C PRO A 37 -0.52 1.88 10.80
N PRO A 38 0.35 2.67 11.45
CA PRO A 38 1.69 2.92 10.97
C PRO A 38 2.53 1.62 10.89
N PRO A 39 3.35 1.46 9.83
CA PRO A 39 4.25 0.32 9.69
C PRO A 39 5.27 0.23 10.85
N ASP A 40 5.88 -0.94 11.05
CA ASP A 40 6.85 -1.20 12.15
C ASP A 40 8.08 -0.29 12.10
N ARG A 41 8.41 0.19 10.90
CA ARG A 41 9.48 1.13 10.64
C ARG A 41 8.87 2.42 10.12
N ALA A 42 9.28 3.56 10.70
CA ALA A 42 8.90 4.85 10.17
C ALA A 42 9.25 4.92 8.66
N PRO A 43 8.34 5.41 7.80
CA PRO A 43 8.62 5.53 6.39
C PRO A 43 9.77 6.51 6.15
N ASP A 44 10.85 6.03 5.55
CA ASP A 44 11.92 6.89 5.04
C ASP A 44 11.44 7.53 3.74
N TYR A 45 10.89 8.74 3.84
CA TYR A 45 10.37 9.48 2.69
C TYR A 45 11.45 9.80 1.66
N ALA A 46 12.73 9.88 2.04
CA ALA A 46 13.83 10.11 1.11
C ALA A 46 14.11 8.84 0.30
N GLU A 47 14.15 7.67 0.95
CA GLU A 47 14.29 6.37 0.29
C GLU A 47 13.08 6.08 -0.62
N ILE A 48 11.86 6.34 -0.14
CA ILE A 48 10.63 6.18 -0.92
C ILE A 48 10.66 7.12 -2.14
N GLY A 49 11.02 8.38 -1.94
CA GLY A 49 11.14 9.37 -3.01
C GLY A 49 12.19 8.96 -4.06
N GLY A 50 13.38 8.54 -3.60
CA GLY A 50 14.43 8.02 -4.46
C GLY A 50 13.98 6.78 -5.26
N SER A 51 13.31 5.85 -4.60
CA SER A 51 12.74 4.64 -5.23
C SER A 51 11.69 4.99 -6.29
N LEU A 52 10.80 5.96 -6.02
CA LEU A 52 9.80 6.41 -6.98
C LEU A 52 10.44 7.06 -8.22
N VAL A 53 11.48 7.88 -8.03
CA VAL A 53 12.24 8.47 -9.13
C VAL A 53 12.93 7.39 -9.97
N GLY A 54 13.53 6.39 -9.32
CA GLY A 54 14.16 5.26 -10.01
C GLY A 54 13.17 4.34 -10.74
N LEU A 55 11.95 4.18 -10.22
CA LEU A 55 10.89 3.38 -10.83
C LEU A 55 10.22 4.07 -12.02
N ALA A 56 10.18 5.40 -12.06
CA ALA A 56 9.55 6.14 -13.15
C ALA A 56 10.02 5.73 -14.57
N PRO A 57 11.34 5.63 -14.89
CA PRO A 57 11.78 5.17 -16.21
C PRO A 57 11.39 3.70 -16.47
N LEU A 58 11.47 2.84 -15.45
CA LEU A 58 11.06 1.43 -15.56
C LEU A 58 9.57 1.32 -15.90
N THR A 59 8.72 2.09 -15.21
CA THR A 59 7.29 2.20 -15.50
C THR A 59 7.04 2.64 -16.95
N GLY A 60 7.79 3.63 -17.44
CA GLY A 60 7.72 4.07 -18.83
C GLY A 60 8.07 2.95 -19.81
N VAL A 61 9.15 2.21 -19.56
CA VAL A 61 9.59 1.07 -20.40
C VAL A 61 8.55 -0.04 -20.40
N VAL A 62 8.04 -0.44 -19.23
CA VAL A 62 7.01 -1.49 -19.13
C VAL A 62 5.74 -1.04 -19.83
N SER A 63 5.29 0.19 -19.61
CA SER A 63 4.09 0.75 -20.29
C SER A 63 4.25 0.81 -21.80
N PHE A 64 5.46 1.11 -22.29
CA PHE A 64 5.80 1.09 -23.70
C PHE A 64 5.75 -0.32 -24.28
N LEU A 65 6.35 -1.30 -23.60
CA LEU A 65 6.34 -2.70 -24.04
C LEU A 65 4.92 -3.28 -24.07
N LEU A 66 4.11 -3.04 -23.02
CA LEU A 66 2.71 -3.45 -22.99
C LEU A 66 1.90 -2.77 -24.10
N SER A 67 2.18 -1.48 -24.36
CA SER A 67 1.57 -0.76 -25.48
C SER A 67 1.92 -1.37 -26.83
N LEU A 68 3.17 -1.76 -27.03
CA LEU A 68 3.67 -2.31 -28.28
C LEU A 68 3.16 -3.74 -28.52
N VAL A 69 3.11 -4.57 -27.48
CA VAL A 69 2.77 -6.01 -27.59
C VAL A 69 1.27 -6.28 -27.50
N LEU A 70 0.52 -5.49 -26.72
CA LEU A 70 -0.90 -5.77 -26.46
C LEU A 70 -1.82 -4.71 -27.07
N VAL A 71 -1.55 -3.43 -26.78
CA VAL A 71 -2.46 -2.35 -27.22
C VAL A 71 -2.39 -2.14 -28.73
N LEU A 72 -1.19 -2.07 -29.29
CA LEU A 72 -1.01 -1.82 -30.72
C LEU A 72 -1.65 -2.92 -31.60
N PRO A 73 -1.44 -4.23 -31.34
CA PRO A 73 -2.13 -5.29 -32.08
C PRO A 73 -3.64 -5.26 -31.86
N ALA A 74 -4.11 -5.01 -30.63
CA ALA A 74 -5.54 -4.91 -30.35
C ALA A 74 -6.20 -3.78 -31.15
N VAL A 75 -5.56 -2.63 -31.21
CA VAL A 75 -6.01 -1.47 -31.96
C VAL A 75 -5.98 -1.72 -33.47
N ALA A 76 -4.97 -2.42 -33.98
CA ALA A 76 -4.88 -2.80 -35.40
C ALA A 76 -5.99 -3.80 -35.79
N LEU A 77 -6.24 -4.80 -34.94
CA LEU A 77 -7.32 -5.78 -35.13
C LEU A 77 -8.70 -5.13 -35.02
N ALA A 78 -8.90 -4.23 -34.06
CA ALA A 78 -10.13 -3.46 -33.92
C ALA A 78 -10.39 -2.56 -35.15
N ASP A 79 -9.35 -1.95 -35.72
CA ASP A 79 -9.49 -1.19 -36.96
C ASP A 79 -9.86 -2.07 -38.15
N LEU A 80 -9.28 -3.27 -38.24
CA LEU A 80 -9.59 -4.23 -39.29
C LEU A 80 -11.05 -4.69 -39.18
N LEU A 81 -11.51 -5.05 -37.99
CA LEU A 81 -12.92 -5.37 -37.73
C LEU A 81 -13.83 -4.17 -38.00
N GLY A 82 -13.38 -2.96 -37.67
CA GLY A 82 -14.09 -1.71 -37.98
C GLY A 82 -14.31 -1.48 -39.46
N ARG A 83 -13.37 -1.91 -40.30
CA ARG A 83 -13.51 -1.84 -41.77
C ARG A 83 -14.46 -2.90 -42.32
N LEU A 84 -14.52 -4.06 -41.68
CA LEU A 84 -15.33 -5.20 -42.13
C LEU A 84 -16.80 -5.09 -41.68
N ILE A 85 -17.02 -4.73 -40.41
CA ILE A 85 -18.32 -4.84 -39.73
C ILE A 85 -18.88 -3.46 -39.35
N GLY A 86 -18.07 -2.41 -39.48
CA GLY A 86 -18.46 -1.03 -39.22
C GLY A 86 -17.80 -0.45 -37.96
N ARG A 87 -17.73 0.88 -37.93
CA ARG A 87 -16.96 1.65 -36.94
C ARG A 87 -17.43 1.50 -35.49
N HIS A 88 -18.69 1.13 -35.27
CA HIS A 88 -19.20 0.86 -33.92
C HIS A 88 -18.62 -0.45 -33.37
N ALA A 89 -18.49 -1.48 -34.20
CA ALA A 89 -17.91 -2.77 -33.81
C ALA A 89 -16.44 -2.63 -33.35
N ALA A 90 -15.66 -1.75 -33.98
CA ALA A 90 -14.27 -1.49 -33.61
C ALA A 90 -14.10 -1.01 -32.16
N TRP A 91 -15.02 -0.17 -31.68
CA TRP A 91 -14.94 0.40 -30.34
C TRP A 91 -15.24 -0.65 -29.26
N TRP A 92 -16.24 -1.50 -29.50
CA TRP A 92 -16.59 -2.60 -28.57
C TRP A 92 -15.65 -3.80 -28.66
N SER A 93 -14.97 -4.02 -29.79
CA SER A 93 -14.05 -5.15 -29.95
C SER A 93 -12.71 -4.93 -29.25
N ALA A 94 -12.25 -3.68 -29.07
CA ALA A 94 -10.92 -3.41 -28.54
C ALA A 94 -10.70 -4.04 -27.13
N PRO A 95 -11.61 -3.91 -26.15
CA PRO A 95 -11.44 -4.55 -24.84
C PRO A 95 -11.41 -6.08 -24.91
N LEU A 96 -12.25 -6.68 -25.76
CA LEU A 96 -12.28 -8.14 -25.95
C LEU A 96 -10.97 -8.67 -26.55
N ILE A 97 -10.40 -7.94 -27.51
CA ILE A 97 -9.12 -8.31 -28.13
C ILE A 97 -7.98 -8.17 -27.12
N VAL A 98 -7.94 -7.09 -26.34
CA VAL A 98 -6.96 -6.92 -25.26
C VAL A 98 -7.06 -8.08 -24.26
N ALA A 99 -8.27 -8.41 -23.81
CA ALA A 99 -8.53 -9.51 -22.88
C ALA A 99 -8.00 -10.86 -23.41
N ALA A 100 -8.27 -11.13 -24.70
CA ALA A 100 -7.84 -12.36 -25.37
C ALA A 100 -6.31 -12.43 -25.53
N LEU A 101 -5.65 -11.32 -25.89
CA LEU A 101 -4.19 -11.25 -26.01
C LEU A 101 -3.50 -11.39 -24.66
N LEU A 102 -4.09 -10.85 -23.59
CA LEU A 102 -3.52 -10.87 -22.25
C LEU A 102 -3.70 -12.22 -21.53
N ALA A 103 -4.80 -12.94 -21.80
CA ALA A 103 -5.14 -14.20 -21.15
C ALA A 103 -4.00 -15.24 -21.12
N PRO A 104 -3.36 -15.63 -22.24
CA PRO A 104 -2.32 -16.67 -22.21
C PRO A 104 -1.11 -16.27 -21.33
N LEU A 105 -0.76 -14.98 -21.30
CA LEU A 105 0.35 -14.48 -20.48
C LEU A 105 0.01 -14.57 -18.99
N VAL A 106 -1.17 -14.10 -18.59
CA VAL A 106 -1.58 -14.09 -17.17
C VAL A 106 -1.81 -15.51 -16.66
N PHE A 107 -2.58 -16.32 -17.38
CA PHE A 107 -2.88 -17.69 -16.93
C PHE A 107 -1.67 -18.62 -17.04
N GLY A 108 -0.77 -18.39 -18.01
CA GLY A 108 0.48 -19.14 -18.10
C GLY A 108 1.41 -18.88 -16.91
N VAL A 109 1.61 -17.62 -16.54
CA VAL A 109 2.40 -17.24 -15.36
C VAL A 109 1.74 -17.73 -14.08
N ALA A 110 0.42 -17.60 -13.95
CA ALA A 110 -0.32 -18.08 -12.79
C ALA A 110 -0.21 -19.60 -12.60
N ALA A 111 -0.34 -20.38 -13.69
CA ALA A 111 -0.18 -21.83 -13.65
C ALA A 111 1.25 -22.23 -13.27
N TYR A 112 2.26 -21.51 -13.76
CA TYR A 112 3.66 -21.76 -13.42
C TYR A 112 3.96 -21.51 -11.93
N ASN A 113 3.32 -20.50 -11.32
CA ASN A 113 3.56 -20.11 -9.92
C ASN A 113 2.54 -20.70 -8.93
N ASP A 114 1.68 -21.63 -9.37
CA ASP A 114 0.58 -22.18 -8.57
C ASP A 114 -0.29 -21.09 -7.88
N ALA A 115 -0.57 -20.02 -8.62
CA ALA A 115 -1.25 -18.84 -8.08
C ALA A 115 -2.75 -19.09 -7.86
N GLN A 116 -3.29 -18.53 -6.77
CA GLN A 116 -4.70 -18.64 -6.43
C GLN A 116 -5.61 -18.11 -7.56
N THR A 117 -6.55 -18.93 -8.02
CA THR A 117 -7.43 -18.63 -9.16
C THR A 117 -8.16 -17.30 -9.04
N ARG A 118 -8.69 -16.99 -7.84
CA ARG A 118 -9.42 -15.73 -7.61
C ARG A 118 -8.52 -14.51 -7.78
N GLY A 119 -7.31 -14.53 -7.23
CA GLY A 119 -6.34 -13.45 -7.38
C GLY A 119 -5.94 -13.25 -8.85
N THR A 120 -5.68 -14.36 -9.55
CA THR A 120 -5.38 -14.36 -10.98
C THR A 120 -6.50 -13.74 -11.83
N LEU A 121 -7.76 -14.08 -11.56
CA LEU A 121 -8.91 -13.52 -12.27
C LEU A 121 -9.07 -12.01 -12.02
N VAL A 122 -8.91 -11.57 -10.77
CA VAL A 122 -8.98 -10.15 -10.43
C VAL A 122 -7.86 -9.37 -11.12
N PHE A 123 -6.63 -9.91 -11.12
CA PHE A 123 -5.50 -9.30 -11.80
C PHE A 123 -5.68 -9.25 -13.33
N TRP A 124 -6.13 -10.35 -13.94
CA TRP A 124 -6.41 -10.38 -15.38
C TRP A 124 -7.48 -9.36 -15.77
N ALA A 125 -8.56 -9.27 -14.99
CA ALA A 125 -9.64 -8.33 -15.25
C ALA A 125 -9.19 -6.86 -15.09
N SER A 126 -8.41 -6.55 -14.05
CA SER A 126 -7.90 -5.20 -13.81
C SER A 126 -6.89 -4.78 -14.88
N ALA A 127 -5.94 -5.65 -15.23
CA ALA A 127 -4.97 -5.39 -16.29
C ALA A 127 -5.64 -5.25 -17.66
N THR A 128 -6.68 -6.05 -17.94
CA THR A 128 -7.50 -5.90 -19.16
C THR A 128 -8.17 -4.52 -19.19
N ALA A 129 -8.78 -4.09 -18.10
CA ALA A 129 -9.47 -2.80 -18.03
C ALA A 129 -8.50 -1.62 -18.26
N SER A 130 -7.34 -1.63 -17.60
CA SER A 130 -6.27 -0.64 -17.75
C SER A 130 -5.76 -0.56 -19.20
N LEU A 131 -5.36 -1.70 -19.79
CA LEU A 131 -4.88 -1.73 -21.17
C LEU A 131 -5.96 -1.34 -22.18
N SER A 132 -7.22 -1.69 -21.89
CA SER A 132 -8.37 -1.30 -22.71
C SER A 132 -8.60 0.21 -22.68
N ALA A 133 -8.43 0.86 -21.53
CA ALA A 133 -8.50 2.32 -21.44
C ALA A 133 -7.47 2.98 -22.36
N GLY A 134 -6.21 2.50 -22.34
CA GLY A 134 -5.17 2.94 -23.27
C GLY A 134 -5.54 2.74 -24.74
N ALA A 135 -6.08 1.57 -25.09
CA ALA A 135 -6.52 1.26 -26.46
C ALA A 135 -7.67 2.16 -26.93
N LEU A 136 -8.68 2.35 -26.08
CA LEU A 136 -9.87 3.16 -26.37
C LEU A 136 -9.53 4.65 -26.47
N ILE A 137 -8.65 5.17 -25.61
CA ILE A 137 -8.20 6.57 -25.66
C ILE A 137 -7.32 6.81 -26.89
N ALA A 138 -6.55 5.81 -27.34
CA ALA A 138 -5.74 5.89 -28.56
C ALA A 138 -6.52 5.62 -29.87
N LEU A 139 -7.80 5.23 -29.77
CA LEU A 139 -8.66 4.94 -30.93
C LEU A 139 -9.04 6.20 -31.76
N PRO A 140 -9.48 7.31 -31.12
CA PRO A 140 -9.85 8.54 -31.81
C PRO A 140 -8.70 9.18 -32.61
N ARG A 141 -9.05 9.93 -33.67
CA ARG A 141 -8.08 10.50 -34.62
C ARG A 141 -7.77 11.98 -34.44
N PHE A 142 -8.12 12.59 -33.31
CA PHE A 142 -7.99 14.03 -33.08
C PHE A 142 -6.54 14.51 -33.01
N GLU A 143 -6.27 15.69 -33.57
CA GLU A 143 -5.03 16.42 -33.35
C GLU A 143 -4.96 16.93 -31.91
N GLY A 144 -3.75 16.99 -31.34
CA GLY A 144 -3.54 17.41 -29.94
C GLY A 144 -3.98 16.39 -28.87
N LEU A 145 -4.37 15.17 -29.25
CA LEU A 145 -4.80 14.12 -28.31
C LEU A 145 -3.77 13.88 -27.19
N LEU A 146 -2.48 13.82 -27.52
CA LEU A 146 -1.42 13.61 -26.54
C LEU A 146 -1.41 14.71 -25.47
N GLY A 147 -1.43 15.99 -25.89
CA GLY A 147 -1.46 17.12 -24.97
C GLY A 147 -2.73 17.14 -24.12
N ARG A 148 -3.87 16.75 -24.70
CA ARG A 148 -5.14 16.62 -23.97
C ARG A 148 -5.08 15.51 -22.92
N VAL A 149 -4.56 14.34 -23.28
CA VAL A 149 -4.39 13.21 -22.35
C VAL A 149 -3.41 13.58 -21.23
N ALA A 150 -2.30 14.23 -21.56
CA ALA A 150 -1.36 14.72 -20.55
C ALA A 150 -2.05 15.71 -19.59
N LEU A 151 -2.71 16.74 -20.13
CA LEU A 151 -3.37 17.77 -19.32
C LEU A 151 -4.44 17.19 -18.39
N TRP A 152 -5.43 16.47 -18.95
CA TRP A 152 -6.55 15.96 -18.16
C TRP A 152 -6.15 14.78 -17.28
N GLY A 153 -5.24 13.92 -17.74
CA GLY A 153 -4.70 12.82 -16.95
C GLY A 153 -3.93 13.33 -15.74
N THR A 154 -3.03 14.30 -15.92
CA THR A 154 -2.34 14.95 -14.80
C THR A 154 -3.31 15.69 -13.89
N ALA A 155 -4.33 16.36 -14.43
CA ALA A 155 -5.36 17.00 -13.62
C ALA A 155 -6.15 16.00 -12.76
N VAL A 156 -6.46 14.81 -13.27
CA VAL A 156 -7.11 13.73 -12.50
C VAL A 156 -6.20 13.21 -11.39
N VAL A 157 -4.91 12.96 -11.68
CA VAL A 157 -3.94 12.52 -10.67
C VAL A 157 -3.79 13.57 -9.56
N ALA A 158 -3.53 14.82 -9.94
CA ALA A 158 -3.37 15.93 -9.01
C ALA A 158 -4.65 16.21 -8.22
N GLY A 159 -5.81 16.18 -8.88
CA GLY A 159 -7.12 16.35 -8.25
C GLY A 159 -7.39 15.25 -7.22
N THR A 160 -7.12 13.99 -7.56
CA THR A 160 -7.29 12.86 -6.62
C THR A 160 -6.42 13.05 -5.37
N GLY A 161 -5.16 13.45 -5.56
CA GLY A 161 -4.26 13.75 -4.44
C GLY A 161 -4.76 14.92 -3.58
N LEU A 162 -5.19 16.01 -4.23
CA LEU A 162 -5.70 17.21 -3.55
C LEU A 162 -6.98 16.92 -2.76
N PHE A 163 -7.98 16.30 -3.39
CA PHE A 163 -9.25 15.97 -2.73
C PHE A 163 -9.08 14.88 -1.66
N GLY A 164 -8.18 13.92 -1.88
CA GLY A 164 -7.82 12.94 -0.86
C GLY A 164 -7.15 13.56 0.37
N ALA A 165 -6.17 14.44 0.16
CA ALA A 165 -5.52 15.17 1.25
C ALA A 165 -6.49 16.09 1.99
N LEU A 166 -7.37 16.79 1.27
CA LEU A 166 -8.42 17.60 1.87
C LEU A 166 -9.38 16.73 2.69
N GLY A 167 -9.78 15.58 2.14
CA GLY A 167 -10.64 14.60 2.81
C GLY A 167 -10.04 14.10 4.12
N LEU A 168 -8.74 13.84 4.16
CA LEU A 168 -8.01 13.50 5.39
C LEU A 168 -7.97 14.69 6.37
N ALA A 169 -7.68 15.90 5.89
CA ALA A 169 -7.56 17.09 6.73
C ALA A 169 -8.87 17.50 7.41
N VAL A 170 -10.01 17.32 6.73
CA VAL A 170 -11.35 17.63 7.28
C VAL A 170 -12.02 16.43 7.96
N GLY A 171 -11.35 15.27 8.01
CA GLY A 171 -11.87 14.05 8.65
C GLY A 171 -12.97 13.31 7.88
N LEU A 172 -13.19 13.63 6.60
CA LEU A 172 -14.09 12.86 5.71
C LEU A 172 -13.50 11.47 5.42
N LEU A 173 -12.18 11.40 5.27
CA LEU A 173 -11.43 10.16 5.32
C LEU A 173 -10.91 10.02 6.74
N PRO A 174 -11.36 9.01 7.50
CA PRO A 174 -10.90 8.83 8.87
C PRO A 174 -9.40 8.55 8.83
N ALA A 175 -8.61 9.54 9.28
CA ALA A 175 -7.20 9.32 9.54
C ALA A 175 -7.08 8.22 10.59
N TYR A 176 -6.01 7.43 10.50
CA TYR A 176 -5.75 6.41 11.50
C TYR A 176 -5.66 7.05 12.89
N GLU A 177 -6.42 6.53 13.84
CA GLU A 177 -6.31 6.84 15.26
C GLU A 177 -6.04 5.55 16.04
N PRO A 178 -5.05 5.54 16.96
CA PRO A 178 -4.82 4.41 17.85
C PRO A 178 -6.07 4.03 18.64
N PRO A 179 -6.26 2.74 18.97
CA PRO A 179 -7.39 2.32 19.78
C PRO A 179 -7.31 2.96 21.17
N ARG A 180 -8.47 3.38 21.68
CA ARG A 180 -8.62 3.71 23.10
C ARG A 180 -8.61 2.40 23.89
N ILE A 181 -7.51 2.09 24.57
CA ILE A 181 -7.43 0.92 25.43
C ILE A 181 -7.60 1.36 26.88
N GLY A 182 -8.49 0.72 27.65
CA GLY A 182 -8.58 0.96 29.08
C GLY A 182 -7.69 0.01 29.88
N PRO A 183 -7.53 0.22 31.21
CA PRO A 183 -6.82 -0.72 32.07
C PRO A 183 -7.36 -2.16 31.95
N GLN A 184 -8.68 -2.32 31.82
CA GLN A 184 -9.31 -3.62 31.62
C GLN A 184 -8.92 -4.27 30.28
N THR A 185 -8.78 -3.47 29.21
CA THR A 185 -8.32 -3.92 27.90
C THR A 185 -6.83 -4.27 27.91
N MET A 186 -6.06 -3.76 28.86
CA MET A 186 -4.64 -4.08 29.00
C MET A 186 -4.40 -5.48 29.57
N VAL A 187 -5.31 -5.96 30.43
CA VAL A 187 -5.22 -7.28 31.07
C VAL A 187 -5.18 -8.40 30.03
N GLY A 188 -4.30 -9.38 30.26
CA GLY A 188 -4.07 -10.54 29.40
C GLY A 188 -2.63 -10.66 28.93
N ALA A 189 -2.38 -11.62 28.04
CA ALA A 189 -1.07 -11.87 27.45
C ALA A 189 -0.86 -11.04 26.18
N TRP A 190 0.34 -10.50 26.04
CA TRP A 190 0.84 -9.75 24.90
C TRP A 190 2.13 -10.38 24.43
N PHE A 191 2.34 -10.48 23.13
CA PHE A 191 3.47 -11.22 22.57
C PHE A 191 4.06 -10.53 21.35
N ASP A 192 5.37 -10.69 21.16
CA ASP A 192 6.02 -10.29 19.92
C ASP A 192 5.97 -11.40 18.87
N HIS A 193 6.63 -11.17 17.74
CA HIS A 193 6.75 -12.12 16.65
C HIS A 193 7.69 -13.30 16.95
N THR A 194 8.51 -13.21 18.01
CA THR A 194 9.46 -14.25 18.43
C THR A 194 8.94 -15.12 19.59
N GLY A 195 7.79 -14.77 20.16
CA GLY A 195 7.17 -15.50 21.28
C GLY A 195 7.54 -14.98 22.67
N ASN A 196 8.22 -13.83 22.79
CA ASN A 196 8.41 -13.17 24.08
C ASN A 196 7.08 -12.56 24.55
N THR A 197 6.85 -12.51 25.86
CA THR A 197 5.54 -12.17 26.41
C THR A 197 5.56 -11.19 27.58
N LEU A 198 4.55 -10.32 27.61
CA LEU A 198 4.11 -9.59 28.79
C LEU A 198 2.71 -10.05 29.18
N VAL A 199 2.52 -10.47 30.42
CA VAL A 199 1.21 -10.85 30.96
C VAL A 199 0.80 -9.85 32.01
N PHE A 200 -0.26 -9.09 31.73
CA PHE A 200 -0.80 -8.08 32.64
C PHE A 200 -2.01 -8.63 33.38
N THR A 201 -2.04 -8.44 34.70
CA THR A 201 -3.16 -8.83 35.57
C THR A 201 -3.94 -7.61 36.06
N SER A 202 -5.20 -7.83 36.45
CA SER A 202 -6.10 -6.75 36.89
C SER A 202 -5.70 -6.12 38.23
N ASP A 203 -4.88 -6.79 39.04
CA ASP A 203 -4.33 -6.27 40.30
C ASP A 203 -3.09 -5.38 40.11
N GLY A 204 -2.73 -5.06 38.86
CA GLY A 204 -1.60 -4.19 38.55
C GLY A 204 -0.25 -4.91 38.50
N ARG A 205 -0.22 -6.25 38.50
CA ARG A 205 1.03 -7.02 38.30
C ARG A 205 1.28 -7.32 36.83
N VAL A 206 2.56 -7.45 36.49
CA VAL A 206 3.01 -7.82 35.15
C VAL A 206 4.12 -8.85 35.25
N THR A 207 4.06 -9.86 34.38
CA THR A 207 5.10 -10.87 34.23
C THR A 207 5.70 -10.75 32.84
N ALA A 208 7.01 -10.57 32.78
CA ALA A 208 7.78 -10.54 31.54
C ALA A 208 8.54 -11.85 31.32
N SER A 209 8.54 -12.32 30.08
CA SER A 209 9.31 -13.48 29.65
C SER A 209 10.02 -13.15 28.33
N GLY A 210 11.34 -13.01 28.41
CA GLY A 210 12.21 -12.80 27.24
C GLY A 210 12.07 -11.44 26.56
N VAL A 211 11.36 -10.48 27.16
CA VAL A 211 11.02 -9.20 26.52
C VAL A 211 12.29 -8.36 26.42
N GLY A 212 12.67 -8.00 25.19
CA GLY A 212 13.94 -7.32 24.93
C GLY A 212 14.08 -6.01 25.72
N GLY A 213 15.14 -5.88 26.51
CA GLY A 213 15.51 -4.68 27.24
C GLY A 213 16.12 -3.60 26.35
N ARG A 214 15.53 -3.27 25.20
CA ARG A 214 16.21 -2.41 24.22
C ARG A 214 16.20 -0.96 24.69
N ALA A 215 17.33 -0.48 25.23
CA ALA A 215 17.50 0.92 25.57
C ALA A 215 17.56 1.76 24.28
N ALA A 216 17.21 3.04 24.37
CA ALA A 216 17.26 3.99 23.25
C ALA A 216 18.68 4.22 22.66
N VAL A 217 19.70 3.54 23.18
CA VAL A 217 21.11 3.64 22.77
C VAL A 217 21.61 2.32 22.15
N ASP A 218 20.82 1.25 22.18
CA ASP A 218 21.26 -0.07 21.73
C ASP A 218 21.50 -0.11 20.23
N HIS A 219 22.67 -0.60 19.83
CA HIS A 219 23.02 -0.86 18.45
C HIS A 219 22.50 -2.24 18.01
N PRO A 220 22.11 -2.43 16.73
CA PRO A 220 21.63 -3.71 16.22
C PRO A 220 22.60 -4.88 16.41
N SER A 221 23.90 -4.58 16.51
CA SER A 221 24.99 -5.54 16.70
C SER A 221 25.26 -5.92 18.15
N ASP A 222 24.63 -5.26 19.12
CA ASP A 222 24.81 -5.52 20.55
C ASP A 222 23.47 -5.32 21.30
N PRO A 223 22.53 -6.26 21.16
CA PRO A 223 21.22 -6.13 21.78
C PRO A 223 21.33 -6.27 23.30
N SER A 224 20.72 -5.34 24.04
CA SER A 224 20.57 -5.52 25.49
C SER A 224 19.92 -6.86 25.82
N PRO A 225 20.33 -7.49 26.93
CA PRO A 225 19.81 -8.79 27.33
C PRO A 225 18.28 -8.78 27.44
N SER A 226 17.68 -9.91 27.07
CA SER A 226 16.23 -10.12 27.26
C SER A 226 15.89 -10.05 28.74
N CYS A 227 14.82 -9.33 29.07
CA CYS A 227 14.39 -9.16 30.45
C CYS A 227 13.22 -10.08 30.77
N SER A 228 13.35 -10.77 31.90
CA SER A 228 12.34 -11.67 32.44
C SER A 228 12.18 -11.41 33.93
N GLY A 229 10.95 -11.44 34.43
CA GLY A 229 10.69 -11.15 35.84
C GLY A 229 9.23 -10.81 36.10
N SER A 230 8.94 -10.46 37.35
CA SER A 230 7.62 -10.00 37.76
C SER A 230 7.73 -8.61 38.38
N GLY A 231 6.73 -7.79 38.15
CA GLY A 231 6.72 -6.40 38.59
C GLY A 231 5.32 -5.82 38.60
N THR A 232 5.25 -4.50 38.42
CA THR A 232 3.97 -3.77 38.39
C THR A 232 3.78 -3.02 37.08
N TRP A 233 2.54 -2.70 36.77
CA TRP A 233 2.21 -1.86 35.62
C TRP A 233 1.16 -0.82 35.99
N SER A 234 1.16 0.26 35.23
CA SER A 234 0.14 1.31 35.30
C SER A 234 -0.19 1.83 33.91
N TYR A 235 -1.46 2.12 33.67
CA TYR A 235 -1.92 2.75 32.43
C TYR A 235 -2.17 4.23 32.63
N GLU A 236 -1.71 5.04 31.68
CA GLU A 236 -1.92 6.47 31.61
C GLU A 236 -2.73 6.78 30.36
N SER A 237 -3.93 7.34 30.53
CA SER A 237 -4.81 7.67 29.40
C SER A 237 -4.29 8.81 28.53
N GLY A 238 -3.45 9.69 29.08
CA GLY A 238 -2.98 10.88 28.38
C GLY A 238 -4.09 11.90 28.13
N ARG A 239 -3.77 12.95 27.34
CA ARG A 239 -4.73 13.99 26.95
C ARG A 239 -5.60 13.59 25.75
N ASP A 240 -5.13 12.62 24.97
CA ASP A 240 -5.75 12.13 23.74
C ASP A 240 -5.29 10.68 23.47
N VAL A 241 -5.81 10.09 22.39
CA VAL A 241 -5.53 8.70 22.01
C VAL A 241 -4.06 8.42 21.64
N TRP A 242 -3.28 9.46 21.30
CA TRP A 242 -1.86 9.35 20.96
C TRP A 242 -0.96 9.45 22.20
N ALA A 243 -1.45 10.08 23.27
CA ALA A 243 -0.74 10.25 24.52
C ALA A 243 -0.91 9.07 25.51
N GLN A 244 -1.64 8.02 25.12
CA GLN A 244 -1.84 6.82 25.93
C GLN A 244 -0.51 6.10 26.17
N LYS A 245 -0.23 5.72 27.42
CA LYS A 245 1.00 5.04 27.81
C LYS A 245 0.75 3.90 28.78
N VAL A 246 1.58 2.86 28.69
CA VAL A 246 1.66 1.78 29.68
C VAL A 246 3.06 1.80 30.28
N ARG A 247 3.15 2.05 31.58
CA ARG A 247 4.40 1.93 32.32
C ARG A 247 4.50 0.54 32.91
N VAL A 248 5.67 -0.06 32.75
CA VAL A 248 6.00 -1.41 33.21
C VAL A 248 7.25 -1.29 34.04
N ASP A 249 7.17 -1.67 35.30
CA ASP A 249 8.27 -1.63 36.26
C ASP A 249 8.55 -3.07 36.73
N VAL A 250 9.60 -3.67 36.18
CA VAL A 250 10.09 -5.00 36.54
C VAL A 250 11.52 -4.83 37.03
N PRO A 251 11.86 -5.29 38.26
CA PRO A 251 13.21 -5.13 38.80
C PRO A 251 14.28 -5.69 37.85
N GLY A 252 15.29 -4.89 37.54
CA GLY A 252 16.35 -5.24 36.59
C GLY A 252 16.01 -4.98 35.12
N CYS A 253 14.77 -4.59 34.80
CA CYS A 253 14.37 -4.14 33.48
C CYS A 253 14.21 -2.61 33.45
N SER A 254 14.91 -1.94 32.54
CA SER A 254 14.72 -0.50 32.30
C SER A 254 14.05 -0.31 30.95
N TRP A 255 12.73 -0.09 30.96
CA TRP A 255 11.94 0.15 29.76
C TRP A 255 11.35 1.56 29.78
N PRO A 256 11.44 2.33 28.67
CA PRO A 256 10.56 3.48 28.50
C PRO A 256 9.09 3.07 28.55
N ALA A 257 8.22 4.06 28.77
CA ALA A 257 6.78 3.84 28.71
C ALA A 257 6.38 3.35 27.31
N TRP A 258 5.53 2.32 27.27
CA TRP A 258 5.00 1.77 26.04
C TRP A 258 3.89 2.68 25.50
N GLY A 259 3.93 3.00 24.21
CA GLY A 259 2.81 3.62 23.50
C GLY A 259 1.76 2.59 23.08
N VAL A 260 0.59 3.07 22.66
CA VAL A 260 -0.52 2.24 22.16
C VAL A 260 -0.71 2.48 20.66
N ASP A 261 -0.88 1.40 19.90
CA ASP A 261 -1.18 1.41 18.46
C ASP A 261 -2.05 0.20 18.06
N GLY A 262 -2.12 -0.10 16.75
CA GLY A 262 -2.95 -1.17 16.22
C GLY A 262 -4.38 -0.74 15.97
N THR A 263 -5.35 -1.64 16.10
CA THR A 263 -6.78 -1.32 15.89
C THR A 263 -7.60 -1.74 17.10
N ALA A 264 -8.88 -1.35 17.16
CA ALA A 264 -9.77 -1.80 18.23
C ALA A 264 -9.90 -3.33 18.31
N ARG A 265 -9.75 -4.03 17.17
CA ARG A 265 -9.79 -5.51 17.10
C ARG A 265 -8.45 -6.16 17.38
N GLU A 266 -7.36 -5.48 17.03
CA GLU A 266 -5.99 -5.95 17.18
C GLU A 266 -5.15 -4.86 17.84
N PRO A 267 -5.33 -4.62 19.15
CA PRO A 267 -4.57 -3.61 19.86
C PRO A 267 -3.11 -4.05 20.00
N ARG A 268 -2.22 -3.07 19.91
CA ARG A 268 -0.77 -3.24 19.99
C ARG A 268 -0.21 -2.24 20.99
N ILE A 269 0.91 -2.61 21.62
CA ILE A 269 1.74 -1.70 22.40
C ILE A 269 3.14 -1.71 21.83
N HIS A 270 3.82 -0.57 21.90
CA HIS A 270 5.15 -0.44 21.31
C HIS A 270 6.11 0.40 22.15
N GLN A 271 7.40 0.16 21.96
CA GLN A 271 8.49 1.02 22.43
C GLN A 271 9.34 1.45 21.24
N HIS A 272 9.86 2.68 21.28
CA HIS A 272 10.89 3.10 20.34
C HIS A 272 12.23 2.46 20.73
N ILE A 273 12.91 1.87 19.76
CA ILE A 273 14.20 1.21 19.93
C ILE A 273 15.23 1.78 18.94
N GLY A 274 16.51 1.57 19.25
CA GLY A 274 17.61 2.12 18.45
C GLY A 274 17.85 3.61 18.70
N GLY A 275 18.86 4.16 18.02
CA GLY A 275 19.31 5.54 18.21
C GLY A 275 18.28 6.61 17.77
N PRO A 276 18.48 7.88 18.18
CA PRO A 276 17.62 8.98 17.78
C PRO A 276 17.47 9.06 16.26
N GLY A 277 16.22 8.97 15.77
CA GLY A 277 15.91 9.02 14.33
C GLY A 277 15.86 7.66 13.62
N SER A 278 16.11 6.53 14.28
CA SER A 278 15.96 5.19 13.69
C SER A 278 14.51 4.91 13.24
N GLY A 279 13.54 5.42 14.01
CA GLY A 279 12.12 5.13 13.82
C GLY A 279 11.75 3.66 14.00
N GLU A 280 12.61 2.86 14.65
CA GLU A 280 12.36 1.44 14.89
C GLU A 280 11.46 1.24 16.11
N LEU A 281 10.50 0.33 15.99
CA LEU A 281 9.52 0.03 17.03
C LEU A 281 9.58 -1.43 17.44
N TYR A 282 9.68 -1.69 18.74
CA TYR A 282 9.45 -3.00 19.32
C TYR A 282 7.98 -3.12 19.72
N ARG A 283 7.24 -4.04 19.10
CA ARG A 283 5.79 -4.17 19.26
C ARG A 283 5.39 -5.48 19.90
N LEU A 284 4.35 -5.41 20.73
CA LEU A 284 3.62 -6.55 21.26
C LEU A 284 2.16 -6.48 20.82
N ARG A 285 1.62 -7.60 20.37
CA ARG A 285 0.19 -7.76 20.05
C ARG A 285 -0.53 -8.44 21.19
N LYS A 286 -1.77 -8.03 21.44
CA LYS A 286 -2.62 -8.72 22.42
C LYS A 286 -3.02 -10.10 21.90
N ALA A 287 -3.05 -11.09 22.77
CA ALA A 287 -3.72 -12.35 22.48
C ALA A 287 -5.19 -12.09 22.23
N SER A 288 -5.64 -12.45 21.03
CA SER A 288 -7.05 -12.64 20.76
C SER A 288 -7.57 -13.60 21.81
N GLY A 289 -8.37 -13.10 22.75
CA GLY A 289 -9.02 -13.96 23.73
C GLY A 289 -9.80 -14.99 22.95
N GLY A 290 -9.42 -16.27 23.08
CA GLY A 290 -10.31 -17.34 22.71
C GLY A 290 -11.56 -17.15 23.55
N SER A 291 -12.66 -16.77 22.90
CA SER A 291 -13.99 -16.90 23.45
C SER A 291 -14.29 -18.38 23.72
#